data_AF-M3V872-F1
#
_entry.id   AF-M3V872-F1
#
_cell.length_a   1.000
_cell.length_b   1.000
_cell.length_c   1.000
_cell.angle_alpha   90.00
_cell.angle_beta   90.00
_cell.angle_gamma   90.00
#
_symmetry.space_group_name_H-M   'P 1'
#
loop_
_entity.id
_entity.type
_entity.pdbx_description
1 polymer ?
#
loop_
_entity_poly.entity_id
_entity_poly.type
_entity_poly.pdbx_seq_one_letter_code
_entity_poly.pdbx_strand_id
1 'polypeptide(L)'
;MQCLGLFVVLVLGCSLVAAQSPYTSKYDNVDVDKILKNERVLTNYIKCLMEEGPCTPEGRELRKTLPDALASGCSKCNEKQKDTTEKVIRHLMDKRTKDWDRLSKKYDPQGVYKQRFEKELSARKLA
;
A
#
# COMPACT_ATOMS: atom_id res chain seq x y z
N MET A 1 16.61 -10.84 -59.91
CA MET A 1 16.14 -12.12 -59.33
C MET A 1 16.65 -12.21 -57.90
N GLN A 2 15.96 -11.65 -56.91
CA GLN A 2 14.81 -12.25 -56.21
C GLN A 2 15.12 -13.65 -55.70
N CYS A 3 15.39 -13.74 -54.40
CA CYS A 3 14.62 -14.55 -53.44
C CYS A 3 15.07 -14.10 -52.03
N LEU A 4 14.20 -13.40 -51.31
CA LEU A 4 13.29 -13.99 -50.32
C LEU A 4 14.06 -14.49 -49.08
N GLY A 5 13.96 -13.75 -48.00
CA GLY A 5 14.52 -14.15 -46.71
C GLY A 5 14.32 -13.11 -45.62
N LEU A 6 13.09 -12.59 -45.53
CA LEU A 6 12.66 -11.63 -44.51
C LEU A 6 12.65 -12.34 -43.13
N PHE A 7 13.79 -12.41 -42.44
CA PHE A 7 13.81 -12.74 -41.02
C PHE A 7 13.47 -11.47 -40.21
N VAL A 8 12.24 -11.01 -40.36
CA VAL A 8 11.61 -10.16 -39.35
C VAL A 8 11.29 -11.09 -38.19
N VAL A 9 12.27 -11.26 -37.29
CA VAL A 9 12.00 -11.80 -35.95
C VAL A 9 11.24 -10.70 -35.22
N LEU A 10 9.93 -10.69 -35.46
CA LEU A 10 8.96 -9.91 -34.74
C LEU A 10 8.92 -10.53 -33.33
N VAL A 11 9.83 -10.07 -32.46
CA VAL A 11 9.71 -10.28 -31.02
C VAL A 11 8.50 -9.44 -30.59
N LEU A 12 7.31 -9.98 -30.86
CA LEU A 12 6.11 -9.71 -30.07
C LEU A 12 6.47 -10.14 -28.66
N GLY A 13 7.06 -9.22 -27.91
CA GLY A 13 7.16 -9.31 -26.47
C GLY A 13 5.74 -9.37 -25.96
N CYS A 14 5.21 -10.58 -25.81
CA CYS A 14 4.04 -10.84 -25.00
C CYS A 14 4.40 -10.36 -23.61
N SER A 15 4.00 -9.12 -23.28
CA SER A 15 3.96 -8.63 -21.91
C SER A 15 3.03 -9.58 -21.17
N LEU A 16 3.60 -10.60 -20.54
CA LEU A 16 2.89 -11.43 -19.57
C LEU A 16 2.50 -10.49 -18.44
N VAL A 17 1.32 -9.88 -18.56
CA VAL A 17 0.65 -9.27 -17.41
C VAL A 17 0.31 -10.45 -16.51
N ALA A 18 1.24 -10.79 -15.62
CA ALA A 18 0.97 -11.71 -14.55
C ALA A 18 -0.20 -11.10 -13.76
N ALA A 19 -1.39 -11.65 -13.95
CA ALA A 19 -2.58 -11.23 -13.22
C ALA A 19 -2.32 -11.51 -11.74
N GLN A 20 -1.91 -10.48 -11.00
CA GLN A 20 -1.64 -10.59 -9.58
C GLN A 20 -2.97 -10.73 -8.84
N SER A 21 -3.10 -11.75 -7.99
CA SER A 21 -4.30 -11.93 -7.20
C SER A 21 -4.48 -10.76 -6.22
N PRO A 22 -5.69 -10.20 -6.11
CA PRO A 22 -5.96 -9.06 -5.22
C PRO A 22 -5.77 -9.47 -3.75
N TYR A 23 -5.52 -8.47 -2.89
CA TYR A 23 -5.57 -8.71 -1.45
C TYR A 23 -6.99 -9.07 -1.00
N THR A 24 -7.10 -9.76 0.14
CA THR A 24 -8.41 -10.15 0.67
C THR A 24 -9.28 -8.94 0.96
N SER A 25 -10.55 -9.00 0.55
CA SER A 25 -11.56 -7.98 0.84
C SER A 25 -12.31 -8.21 2.15
N LYS A 26 -11.97 -9.26 2.90
CA LYS A 26 -12.65 -9.68 4.13
C LYS A 26 -12.77 -8.55 5.16
N TYR A 27 -11.77 -7.66 5.21
CA TYR A 27 -11.68 -6.59 6.19
C TYR A 27 -11.99 -5.20 5.62
N ASP A 28 -12.44 -5.13 4.37
CA ASP A 28 -12.71 -3.83 3.74
C ASP A 28 -13.84 -3.06 4.43
N ASN A 29 -14.70 -3.72 5.22
CA ASN A 29 -15.80 -3.10 5.97
C ASN A 29 -15.45 -2.71 7.41
N VAL A 30 -14.18 -2.77 7.80
CA VAL A 30 -13.76 -2.27 9.11
C VAL A 30 -13.98 -0.76 9.19
N ASP A 31 -14.55 -0.32 10.32
CA ASP A 31 -14.78 1.09 10.60
C ASP A 31 -13.47 1.79 11.01
N VAL A 32 -12.74 2.25 10.00
CA VAL A 32 -11.47 2.95 10.14
C VAL A 32 -11.65 4.28 10.88
N ASP A 33 -12.78 4.97 10.71
CA ASP A 33 -13.05 6.22 11.43
C ASP A 33 -13.11 6.01 12.94
N LYS A 34 -13.77 4.94 13.38
CA LYS A 34 -13.84 4.59 14.78
C LYS A 34 -12.47 4.21 15.34
N ILE A 35 -11.63 3.54 14.55
CA ILE A 35 -10.24 3.22 14.94
C ILE A 35 -9.43 4.50 15.09
N LEU A 36 -9.44 5.38 14.09
CA LEU A 36 -8.65 6.62 14.08
C LEU A 36 -9.07 7.60 15.18
N LYS A 37 -10.36 7.62 15.56
CA LYS A 37 -10.87 8.45 16.66
C LYS A 37 -10.62 7.86 18.05
N ASN A 38 -10.22 6.59 18.16
CA ASN A 38 -9.99 5.91 19.43
C ASN A 38 -8.49 5.66 19.63
N GLU A 39 -7.85 6.52 20.42
CA GLU A 39 -6.39 6.46 20.65
C GLU A 39 -5.92 5.10 21.17
N ARG A 40 -6.70 4.46 22.05
CA ARG A 40 -6.35 3.14 22.61
C ARG A 40 -6.35 2.08 21.52
N VAL A 41 -7.39 2.05 20.67
CA VAL A 41 -7.51 1.08 19.58
C VAL A 41 -6.43 1.33 18.55
N LEU A 42 -6.26 2.57 18.08
CA LEU A 42 -5.21 2.94 17.13
C LEU A 42 -3.81 2.55 17.62
N THR A 43 -3.50 2.84 18.90
CA THR A 43 -2.22 2.46 19.51
C THR A 43 -1.99 0.95 19.49
N ASN A 44 -3.05 0.14 19.67
CA ASN A 44 -2.93 -1.32 19.57
C ASN A 44 -2.64 -1.79 18.14
N TYR A 45 -3.25 -1.17 17.12
CA TYR A 45 -2.90 -1.45 15.71
C TYR A 45 -1.44 -1.08 15.41
N ILE A 46 -0.99 0.08 15.87
CA ILE A 46 0.40 0.52 15.69
C ILE A 46 1.36 -0.46 16.38
N LYS A 47 1.09 -0.86 17.63
CA LYS A 47 1.90 -1.88 18.32
C LYS A 47 1.91 -3.21 17.58
N CYS A 48 0.77 -3.65 17.04
CA CYS A 48 0.71 -4.84 16.21
C CYS A 48 1.65 -4.74 14.99
N LEU A 49 1.58 -3.63 14.24
CA LEU A 49 2.45 -3.36 13.10
C LEU A 49 3.93 -3.25 13.49
N MET A 50 4.22 -2.72 14.68
CA MET A 50 5.58 -2.64 15.21
C MET A 50 6.08 -3.95 15.84
N GLU A 51 5.23 -4.97 15.96
CA GLU A 51 5.52 -6.24 16.66
C GLU A 51 5.77 -6.09 18.17
N GLU A 52 5.15 -5.08 18.77
CA GLU A 52 5.27 -4.70 20.18
C GLU A 52 4.03 -5.07 21.00
N GLY A 53 3.11 -5.85 20.42
CA GLY A 53 1.85 -6.20 21.06
C GLY A 53 0.99 -7.17 20.26
N PRO A 54 -0.16 -7.56 20.83
CA PRO A 54 -1.09 -8.46 20.18
C PRO A 54 -1.70 -7.84 18.92
N CYS A 55 -2.04 -8.70 17.96
CA CYS A 55 -2.73 -8.32 16.73
C CYS A 55 -4.13 -8.90 16.68
N THR A 56 -5.10 -8.08 16.30
CA THR A 56 -6.40 -8.56 15.81
C THR A 56 -6.19 -9.35 14.51
N PRO A 57 -7.16 -10.18 14.07
CA PRO A 57 -7.07 -10.88 12.79
C PRO A 57 -6.84 -9.94 11.60
N GLU A 58 -7.55 -8.81 11.57
CA GLU A 58 -7.34 -7.75 10.57
C GLU A 58 -5.94 -7.15 10.66
N GLY A 59 -5.51 -6.70 11.84
CA GLY A 59 -4.19 -6.07 12.00
C GLY A 59 -3.05 -7.00 11.60
N ARG A 60 -3.23 -8.31 11.80
CA ARG A 60 -2.28 -9.33 11.36
C ARG A 60 -2.23 -9.46 9.84
N GLU A 61 -3.39 -9.43 9.19
CA GLU A 61 -3.47 -9.45 7.73
C GLU A 61 -2.82 -8.18 7.14
N LEU A 62 -3.17 -7.01 7.68
CA LEU A 62 -2.55 -5.74 7.30
C LEU A 62 -1.02 -5.79 7.45
N ARG A 63 -0.52 -6.26 8.60
CA ARG A 63 0.93 -6.38 8.84
C ARG A 63 1.61 -7.27 7.80
N LYS A 64 0.95 -8.36 7.41
CA LYS A 64 1.47 -9.33 6.43
C LYS A 64 1.51 -8.74 5.02
N THR A 65 0.49 -7.98 4.62
CA THR A 65 0.38 -7.44 3.27
C THR A 65 1.15 -6.13 3.08
N LEU A 66 1.37 -5.36 4.15
CA LEU A 66 1.94 -4.02 4.09
C LEU A 66 3.30 -3.95 3.35
N PRO A 67 4.30 -4.84 3.56
CA PRO A 67 5.56 -4.78 2.84
C PRO A 67 5.42 -4.93 1.32
N ASP A 68 4.57 -5.88 0.88
CA ASP A 68 4.29 -6.12 -0.54
C ASP A 68 3.50 -4.95 -1.16
N ALA A 69 2.55 -4.40 -0.41
CA ALA A 69 1.78 -3.23 -0.85
C ALA A 69 2.68 -2.00 -1.05
N LEU A 70 3.62 -1.75 -0.13
CA LEU A 70 4.55 -0.63 -0.27
C LEU A 70 5.53 -0.83 -1.43
N ALA A 71 6.11 -2.04 -1.56
CA ALA A 71 7.06 -2.35 -2.63
C ALA A 71 6.42 -2.29 -4.02
N SER A 72 5.19 -2.80 -4.15
CA SER A 72 4.47 -2.85 -5.43
C SER A 72 3.65 -1.60 -5.74
N GLY A 73 3.58 -0.62 -4.83
CA GLY A 73 2.72 0.55 -4.98
C GLY A 73 1.22 0.22 -4.94
N CYS A 74 0.83 -0.72 -4.08
CA CYS A 74 -0.56 -1.14 -3.87
C CYS A 74 -1.22 -1.69 -5.15
N SER A 75 -0.44 -2.32 -6.04
CA SER A 75 -0.95 -2.85 -7.33
C SER A 75 -2.09 -3.87 -7.19
N LYS A 76 -2.16 -4.56 -6.05
CA LYS A 76 -3.20 -5.55 -5.70
C LYS A 76 -4.34 -4.99 -4.85
N CYS A 77 -4.30 -3.69 -4.55
CA CYS A 77 -5.30 -3.03 -3.70
C CYS A 77 -6.53 -2.63 -4.51
N ASN A 78 -7.71 -2.85 -3.96
CA ASN A 78 -8.93 -2.27 -4.51
C ASN A 78 -9.07 -0.77 -4.14
N GLU A 79 -10.04 -0.09 -4.73
CA GLU A 79 -10.24 1.35 -4.51
C GLU A 79 -10.54 1.68 -3.04
N LYS A 80 -11.34 0.86 -2.36
CA LYS A 80 -11.66 1.07 -0.94
C LYS A 80 -10.42 0.98 -0.05
N GLN A 81 -9.53 0.03 -0.34
CA GLN A 81 -8.25 -0.12 0.35
C GLN A 81 -7.35 1.09 0.11
N LYS A 82 -7.27 1.61 -1.13
CA LYS A 82 -6.50 2.82 -1.45
C LYS A 82 -7.03 4.05 -0.71
N ASP A 83 -8.34 4.28 -0.73
CA ASP A 83 -8.99 5.41 -0.04
C ASP A 83 -8.78 5.32 1.47
N THR A 84 -8.91 4.11 2.02
CA THR A 84 -8.67 3.82 3.43
C THR A 84 -7.21 4.10 3.81
N THR A 85 -6.26 3.61 3.01
CA THR A 85 -4.83 3.84 3.21
C THR A 85 -4.50 5.33 3.17
N GLU A 86 -5.02 6.07 2.20
CA GLU A 86 -4.82 7.52 2.12
C GLU A 86 -5.30 8.23 3.39
N LYS A 87 -6.52 7.90 3.84
CA LYS A 87 -7.09 8.47 5.07
C LYS A 87 -6.26 8.18 6.31
N VAL A 88 -5.80 6.94 6.47
CA VAL A 88 -4.96 6.53 7.60
C VAL A 88 -3.63 7.26 7.57
N ILE A 89 -2.96 7.35 6.41
CA ILE A 89 -1.67 8.02 6.30
C ILE A 89 -1.79 9.50 6.65
N ARG A 90 -2.78 10.20 6.10
CA ARG A 90 -3.04 11.62 6.43
C ARG A 90 -3.24 11.81 7.93
N HIS A 91 -4.06 10.97 8.55
CA HIS A 91 -4.28 11.03 10.00
C HIS A 91 -2.97 10.81 10.78
N LEU A 92 -2.15 9.83 10.40
CA LEU A 92 -0.89 9.56 11.08
C LEU A 92 0.12 10.69 10.92
N MET A 93 0.24 11.26 9.71
CA MET A 93 1.11 12.40 9.43
C MET A 93 0.69 13.66 10.20
N ASP A 94 -0.61 13.90 10.38
CA ASP A 94 -1.11 15.12 11.01
C ASP A 94 -1.25 15.01 12.54
N LYS A 95 -1.66 13.84 13.03
CA LYS A 95 -2.07 13.64 14.43
C LYS A 95 -1.18 12.69 15.22
N ARG A 96 -0.39 11.84 14.55
CA ARG A 96 0.43 10.80 15.18
C ARG A 96 1.85 10.77 14.60
N THR A 97 2.46 11.94 14.41
CA THR A 97 3.77 12.11 13.75
C THR A 97 4.85 11.15 14.25
N LYS A 98 4.96 10.96 15.57
CA LYS A 98 5.92 10.02 16.16
C LYS A 98 5.67 8.57 15.75
N ASP A 99 4.42 8.15 15.67
CA ASP A 99 4.06 6.80 15.22
C ASP A 99 4.28 6.65 13.71
N TRP A 100 3.97 7.69 12.94
CA TRP A 100 4.26 7.76 11.51
C TRP A 100 5.76 7.59 11.22
N ASP A 101 6.63 8.29 11.95
CA ASP A 101 8.07 8.19 11.79
C ASP A 101 8.60 6.79 12.11
N ARG A 102 8.08 6.17 13.18
CA ARG A 102 8.43 4.80 13.58
C ARG A 102 8.02 3.77 12.52
N LEU A 103 6.78 3.87 12.04
CA LEU A 103 6.27 3.00 10.99
C LEU A 103 7.05 3.19 9.68
N SER A 104 7.31 4.44 9.29
CA SER A 104 8.10 4.77 8.10
C SER A 104 9.50 4.17 8.20
N LYS A 105 10.17 4.29 9.34
CA LYS A 105 11.49 3.68 9.54
C LYS A 105 11.48 2.15 9.43
N LYS A 106 10.39 1.49 9.85
CA LYS A 106 10.25 0.02 9.78
C LYS A 106 9.93 -0.46 8.36
N TYR A 107 9.02 0.21 7.67
CA TYR A 107 8.42 -0.29 6.43
C TYR A 107 8.88 0.43 5.15
N ASP A 108 9.34 1.68 5.27
CA ASP A 108 9.84 2.50 4.16
C ASP A 108 11.14 3.24 4.56
N PRO A 109 12.21 2.51 4.94
CA PRO A 109 13.46 3.13 5.43
C PRO A 109 14.15 4.03 4.40
N GLN A 110 13.87 3.83 3.10
CA GLN A 110 14.41 4.63 2.00
C GLN A 110 13.49 5.82 1.64
N GLY A 111 12.29 5.91 2.22
CA GLY A 111 11.32 6.98 1.96
C GLY A 111 10.72 6.95 0.55
N VAL A 112 10.83 5.82 -0.17
CA VAL A 112 10.40 5.70 -1.56
C VAL A 112 8.88 5.76 -1.66
N TYR A 113 8.19 5.08 -0.75
CA TYR A 113 6.73 5.13 -0.70
C TYR A 113 6.23 6.50 -0.29
N LYS A 114 6.81 7.08 0.77
CA LYS A 114 6.46 8.42 1.24
C LYS A 114 6.54 9.46 0.12
N GLN A 115 7.64 9.48 -0.63
CA GLN A 115 7.81 10.38 -1.77
C GLN A 115 6.78 10.15 -2.88
N ARG A 116 6.47 8.89 -3.20
CA ARG A 116 5.47 8.55 -4.22
C ARG A 116 4.08 9.03 -3.78
N PHE A 117 3.70 8.72 -2.54
CA PHE A 117 2.42 9.11 -1.98
C PHE A 117 2.26 10.63 -1.93
N GLU A 118 3.28 11.38 -1.49
CA GLU A 118 3.25 12.85 -1.50
C GLU A 118 3.06 13.43 -2.91
N LYS A 119 3.69 12.82 -3.94
CA LYS A 119 3.49 13.20 -5.35
C LYS A 119 2.06 12.92 -5.82
N GLU A 120 1.53 11.73 -5.52
CA GLU A 120 0.16 11.34 -5.87
C GLU A 120 -0.88 12.25 -5.20
N LEU A 121 -0.69 12.55 -3.91
CA LEU A 121 -1.54 13.48 -3.18
C LEU A 121 -1.51 14.89 -3.77
N SER A 122 -0.33 15.36 -4.16
CA SER A 122 -0.17 16.68 -4.76
C SER A 122 -0.84 16.74 -6.13
N ALA A 123 -0.67 15.71 -6.96
CA ALA A 123 -1.34 15.62 -8.26
C ALA A 123 -2.87 15.60 -8.13
N ARG A 124 -3.42 14.87 -7.16
CA ARG A 124 -4.87 14.83 -6.89
C ARG A 124 -5.42 16.15 -6.35
N LYS A 125 -4.64 16.94 -5.61
CA LYS A 125 -5.07 18.28 -5.15
C LYS A 125 -5.11 19.33 -6.26
N LEU A 126 -4.43 19.07 -7.37
CA LEU A 126 -4.34 19.96 -8.53
C LEU A 126 -5.35 19.60 -9.64
N ALA A 127 -6.04 18.47 -9.51
CA ALA A 127 -7.12 18.00 -10.39
C ALA A 127 -8.48 18.32 -9.77
#